data_AF-A0A1I8J271-F1
#
_entry.id   AF-A0A1I8J271-F1
#
_cell.length_a   1.000
_cell.length_b   1.000
_cell.length_c   1.000
_cell.angle_alpha   90.00
_cell.angle_beta   90.00
_cell.angle_gamma   90.00
#
_symmetry.space_group_name_H-M   'P 1'
#
loop_
_entity.id
_entity.type
_entity.pdbx_description
1 polymer ?
#
loop_
_entity_poly.entity_id
_entity_poly.type
_entity_poly.pdbx_seq_one_letter_code
_entity_poly.pdbx_strand_id
1 'polypeptide(L)'
;LTSGAIWLQNRLRREQRELVQRFVQCTEAQEPVALQCLSQNAWRLDAAVDDYYSSPAKYDERLSVDTRKVAALFNSYRSQDDPDRINPTGVCRLLDDLRIDPVSLTALVLAWKLQAGVQGEFSRAEFVTGLGRLGADSLDKLRSRLAQTERALAQDVGQLRDLHAFTFDFARESRDSKVLRAWPSLIDDFVDFLKSKLIE
;
A
#
# COMPACT_ATOMS: atom_id res chain seq x y z
N LEU A 1 17.98 -8.58 2.00
CA LEU A 1 18.83 -8.55 0.78
C LEU A 1 18.06 -9.18 -0.38
N THR A 2 17.51 -8.37 -1.27
CA THR A 2 16.84 -8.87 -2.48
C THR A 2 17.86 -9.47 -3.45
N SER A 3 17.49 -10.49 -4.24
CA SER A 3 18.41 -11.19 -5.15
C SER A 3 19.07 -10.28 -6.20
N GLY A 4 18.50 -9.11 -6.50
CA GLY A 4 19.08 -8.14 -7.43
C GLY A 4 20.30 -7.40 -6.86
N ALA A 5 20.32 -7.10 -5.56
CA ALA A 5 21.43 -6.39 -4.91
C ALA A 5 22.73 -7.22 -4.91
N ILE A 6 22.61 -8.53 -4.67
CA ILE A 6 23.73 -9.49 -4.67
C ILE A 6 24.32 -9.66 -6.09
N TRP A 7 23.47 -9.60 -7.12
CA TRP A 7 23.91 -9.72 -8.52
C TRP A 7 24.67 -8.47 -8.99
N LEU A 8 24.25 -7.28 -8.57
CA LEU A 8 24.91 -6.02 -8.88
C LEU A 8 26.28 -5.92 -8.20
N GLN A 9 26.41 -6.31 -6.93
CA GLN A 9 27.65 -6.23 -6.15
C GLN A 9 28.84 -6.96 -6.82
N ASN A 10 28.58 -8.10 -7.45
CA ASN A 10 29.59 -8.91 -8.15
C ASN A 10 30.11 -8.30 -9.46
N ARG A 11 29.49 -7.23 -9.99
CA ARG A 11 29.86 -6.60 -11.27
C ARG A 11 30.37 -5.16 -11.14
N LEU A 12 30.52 -4.64 -9.93
CA LEU A 12 30.92 -3.25 -9.69
C LEU A 12 32.40 -3.01 -10.00
N ARG A 13 32.68 -1.92 -10.73
CA ARG A 13 34.03 -1.37 -10.89
C ARG A 13 34.54 -0.80 -9.57
N ARG A 14 35.87 -0.69 -9.40
CA ARG A 14 36.48 -0.10 -8.19
C ARG A 14 35.90 1.29 -7.87
N GLU A 15 35.79 2.15 -8.88
CA GLU A 15 35.20 3.50 -8.76
C GLU A 15 33.76 3.46 -8.22
N GLN A 16 32.94 2.50 -8.65
CA GLN A 16 31.56 2.34 -8.20
C GLN A 16 31.48 1.88 -6.74
N ARG A 17 32.43 1.06 -6.28
CA ARG A 17 32.52 0.65 -4.87
C ARG A 17 32.89 1.82 -3.96
N GLU A 18 33.81 2.67 -4.40
CA GLU A 18 34.20 3.88 -3.67
C GLU A 18 33.03 4.87 -3.55
N LEU A 19 32.21 5.01 -4.61
CA LEU A 19 30.98 5.81 -4.57
C LEU A 19 29.96 5.25 -3.57
N VAL A 20 29.76 3.94 -3.53
CA VAL A 20 28.85 3.27 -2.57
C VAL A 20 29.32 3.52 -1.13
N GLN A 21 30.61 3.36 -0.84
CA GLN A 21 31.15 3.62 0.48
C GLN A 21 30.95 5.08 0.92
N ARG A 22 31.21 6.04 0.03
CA ARG A 22 30.98 7.47 0.31
C ARG A 22 29.51 7.78 0.53
N PHE A 23 28.62 7.21 -0.26
CA PHE A 23 27.17 7.38 -0.09
C PHE A 23 26.72 6.89 1.30
N VAL A 24 27.12 5.68 1.69
CA VAL A 24 26.81 5.10 3.01
C VAL A 24 27.37 5.97 4.13
N GLN A 25 28.60 6.47 3.98
CA GLN A 25 29.23 7.34 4.98
C GLN A 25 28.50 8.69 5.16
N CYS A 26 27.97 9.27 4.09
CA CYS A 26 27.29 10.56 4.14
C CYS A 26 25.82 10.46 4.55
N THR A 27 25.15 9.34 4.24
CA THR A 27 23.70 9.20 4.41
C THR A 27 23.28 8.24 5.51
N GLU A 28 24.23 7.46 6.05
CA GLU A 28 24.01 6.32 6.96
C GLU A 28 23.04 5.26 6.39
N ALA A 29 22.74 5.31 5.10
CA ALA A 29 21.88 4.34 4.44
C ALA A 29 22.54 2.97 4.35
N GLN A 30 21.74 1.91 4.26
CA GLN A 30 22.28 0.57 4.04
C GLN A 30 22.87 0.42 2.64
N GLU A 31 23.88 -0.43 2.49
CA GLU A 31 24.57 -0.68 1.21
C GLU A 31 23.62 -1.03 0.04
N PRO A 32 22.55 -1.83 0.20
CA PRO A 32 21.58 -2.08 -0.87
C PRO A 32 20.85 -0.82 -1.34
N VAL A 33 20.55 0.09 -0.40
CA VAL A 33 19.91 1.39 -0.70
C VAL A 33 20.89 2.28 -1.45
N ALA A 34 22.15 2.36 -1.00
CA ALA A 34 23.20 3.09 -1.69
C ALA A 34 23.41 2.61 -3.14
N LEU A 35 23.41 1.29 -3.36
CA LEU A 35 23.49 0.69 -4.69
C LEU A 35 22.29 1.08 -5.56
N GLN A 36 21.08 1.03 -5.01
CA GLN A 36 19.88 1.42 -5.72
C GLN A 36 19.91 2.92 -6.09
N CYS A 37 20.20 3.81 -5.15
CA CYS A 37 20.29 5.26 -5.37
C CYS A 37 21.32 5.60 -6.45
N LEU A 38 22.54 5.07 -6.34
CA LEU A 38 23.62 5.35 -7.29
C LEU A 38 23.32 4.78 -8.69
N SER A 39 22.75 3.58 -8.77
CA SER A 39 22.39 2.98 -10.07
C SER A 39 21.32 3.77 -10.82
N GLN A 40 20.35 4.37 -10.10
CA GLN A 40 19.27 5.16 -10.68
C GLN A 40 19.70 6.59 -11.03
N ASN A 41 20.75 7.10 -10.39
CA ASN A 41 21.26 8.47 -10.57
C ASN A 41 22.57 8.49 -11.38
N ALA A 42 22.73 7.56 -12.33
CA ALA A 42 23.87 7.47 -13.24
C ALA A 42 25.24 7.50 -12.53
N TRP A 43 25.32 6.94 -11.33
CA TRP A 43 26.53 6.91 -10.47
C TRP A 43 27.07 8.29 -10.08
N ARG A 44 26.23 9.32 -10.04
CA ARG A 44 26.58 10.65 -9.54
C ARG A 44 26.24 10.74 -8.04
N LEU A 45 27.26 10.85 -7.19
CA LEU A 45 27.10 10.86 -5.73
C LEU A 45 26.16 11.99 -5.28
N ASP A 46 26.41 13.23 -5.69
CA ASP A 46 25.65 14.39 -5.21
C ASP A 46 24.17 14.31 -5.61
N ALA A 47 23.89 13.88 -6.85
CA ALA A 47 22.52 13.68 -7.33
C ALA A 47 21.81 12.53 -6.61
N ALA A 48 22.53 11.43 -6.32
CA ALA A 48 21.97 10.31 -5.59
C ALA A 48 21.62 10.67 -4.14
N VAL A 49 22.48 11.47 -3.48
CA VAL A 49 22.27 11.93 -2.11
C VAL A 49 21.09 12.90 -2.06
N ASP A 50 21.01 13.84 -3.00
CA ASP A 50 19.88 14.77 -3.13
C ASP A 50 18.55 14.04 -3.37
N ASP A 51 18.52 13.06 -4.29
CA ASP A 51 17.32 12.24 -4.56
C ASP A 51 16.93 11.36 -3.36
N TYR A 52 17.91 10.83 -2.61
CA TYR A 52 17.65 10.05 -1.40
C TYR A 52 16.97 10.88 -0.30
N TYR A 53 17.44 12.10 -0.06
CA TYR A 53 16.81 13.00 0.92
C TYR A 53 15.51 13.64 0.41
N SER A 54 15.40 13.89 -0.89
CA SER A 54 14.18 14.44 -1.51
C SER A 54 13.06 13.41 -1.63
N SER A 55 13.38 12.12 -1.70
CA SER A 55 12.40 11.03 -1.91
C SER A 55 12.76 9.75 -1.15
N PRO A 56 12.85 9.79 0.19
CA PRO A 56 13.27 8.64 1.01
C PRO A 56 12.34 7.43 0.85
N ALA A 57 11.05 7.65 0.60
CA ALA A 57 10.06 6.58 0.39
C ALA A 57 10.37 5.69 -0.84
N LYS A 58 11.07 6.21 -1.85
CA LYS A 58 11.46 5.47 -3.07
C LYS A 58 12.48 4.36 -2.78
N TYR A 59 13.20 4.51 -1.68
CA TYR A 59 14.32 3.65 -1.29
C TYR A 59 14.06 2.84 -0.02
N ASP A 60 12.89 3.01 0.59
CA ASP A 60 12.44 2.14 1.67
C ASP A 60 12.13 0.76 1.08
N GLU A 61 12.99 -0.25 1.34
CA GLU A 61 12.76 -1.64 0.93
C GLU A 61 11.39 -2.16 1.40
N ARG A 62 10.85 -1.62 2.51
CA ARG A 62 9.51 -2.00 2.98
C ARG A 62 8.44 -1.60 1.97
N LEU A 63 8.64 -0.51 1.23
CA LEU A 63 7.72 0.01 0.20
C LEU A 63 8.05 -0.52 -1.21
N SER A 64 9.11 -1.34 -1.36
CA SER A 64 9.42 -1.99 -2.63
C SER A 64 8.34 -3.00 -3.02
N VAL A 65 7.76 -2.82 -4.21
CA VAL A 65 6.68 -3.65 -4.77
C VAL A 65 7.13 -4.30 -6.06
N ASP A 66 7.04 -5.63 -6.12
CA ASP A 66 7.13 -6.36 -7.38
C ASP A 66 5.78 -6.36 -8.11
N THR A 67 5.67 -5.54 -9.15
CA THR A 67 4.43 -5.37 -9.94
C THR A 67 3.97 -6.67 -10.61
N ARG A 68 4.88 -7.62 -10.89
CA ARG A 68 4.52 -8.93 -11.47
C ARG A 68 3.80 -9.78 -10.43
N LYS A 69 4.24 -9.73 -9.17
CA LYS A 69 3.57 -10.44 -8.07
C LYS A 69 2.20 -9.84 -7.78
N VAL A 70 2.07 -8.51 -7.81
CA VAL A 70 0.77 -7.83 -7.68
C VAL A 70 -0.19 -8.28 -8.78
N ALA A 71 0.27 -8.33 -10.04
CA ALA A 71 -0.55 -8.80 -11.15
C ALA A 71 -0.94 -10.29 -11.00
N ALA A 72 -0.01 -11.14 -10.54
CA ALA A 72 -0.29 -12.55 -10.27
C ALA A 72 -1.34 -12.72 -9.15
N LEU A 73 -1.26 -11.88 -8.12
CA LEU A 73 -2.21 -11.87 -7.01
C LEU A 73 -3.58 -11.35 -7.43
N PHE A 74 -3.65 -10.35 -8.32
CA PHE A 74 -4.93 -9.98 -8.94
C PHE A 74 -5.55 -11.17 -9.71
N ASN A 75 -4.73 -11.89 -10.49
CA ASN A 75 -5.19 -13.03 -11.28
C ASN A 75 -5.71 -14.20 -10.44
N SER A 76 -5.30 -14.35 -9.17
CA SER A 76 -5.86 -15.39 -8.29
C SER A 76 -7.29 -15.09 -7.83
N TYR A 77 -7.68 -13.81 -7.80
CA TYR A 77 -8.99 -13.38 -7.29
C TYR A 77 -9.97 -12.87 -8.36
N ARG A 78 -9.49 -12.56 -9.57
CA ARG A 78 -10.34 -12.05 -10.67
C ARG A 78 -11.52 -12.96 -11.01
N SER A 79 -12.56 -12.38 -11.59
CA SER A 79 -13.71 -13.09 -12.13
C SER A 79 -13.33 -13.91 -13.37
N GLN A 80 -14.06 -15.01 -13.59
CA GLN A 80 -13.98 -15.78 -14.83
C GLN A 80 -14.73 -15.06 -15.96
N ASP A 81 -15.82 -14.37 -15.62
CA ASP A 81 -16.69 -13.69 -16.58
C ASP A 81 -16.15 -12.30 -16.99
N ASP A 82 -15.44 -11.63 -16.09
CA ASP A 82 -14.77 -10.36 -16.35
C ASP A 82 -13.31 -10.41 -15.84
N PRO A 83 -12.33 -10.62 -16.74
CA PRO A 83 -10.93 -10.79 -16.34
C PRO A 83 -10.29 -9.51 -15.79
N ASP A 84 -10.89 -8.33 -15.98
CA ASP A 84 -10.37 -7.07 -15.47
C ASP A 84 -11.05 -6.62 -14.17
N ARG A 85 -11.84 -7.50 -13.54
CA ARG A 85 -12.47 -7.27 -12.24
C ARG A 85 -12.30 -8.42 -11.27
N ILE A 86 -12.22 -8.09 -9.98
CA ILE A 86 -12.51 -8.97 -8.86
C ILE A 86 -13.97 -8.70 -8.49
N ASN A 87 -14.83 -9.69 -8.70
CA ASN A 87 -16.26 -9.63 -8.36
C ASN A 87 -16.49 -9.91 -6.85
N PRO A 88 -17.72 -9.85 -6.33
CA PRO A 88 -17.98 -10.09 -4.91
C PRO A 88 -17.46 -11.44 -4.38
N THR A 89 -17.56 -12.51 -5.18
CA THR A 89 -16.99 -13.82 -4.83
C THR A 89 -15.46 -13.78 -4.73
N GLY A 90 -14.80 -13.06 -5.62
CA GLY A 90 -13.37 -12.81 -5.56
C GLY A 90 -12.96 -12.00 -4.32
N VAL A 91 -13.74 -10.97 -3.97
CA VAL A 91 -13.50 -10.15 -2.78
C VAL A 91 -13.65 -10.97 -1.49
N CYS A 92 -14.69 -11.81 -1.37
CA CYS A 92 -14.85 -12.69 -0.21
C CYS A 92 -13.64 -13.60 -0.03
N ARG A 93 -13.17 -14.26 -1.10
CA ARG A 93 -11.97 -15.12 -1.05
C ARG A 93 -10.71 -14.34 -0.63
N LEU A 94 -10.53 -13.13 -1.16
CA LEU A 94 -9.41 -12.27 -0.78
C LEU A 94 -9.45 -11.92 0.71
N LEU A 95 -10.62 -11.54 1.24
CA LEU A 95 -10.79 -11.21 2.65
C LEU A 95 -10.58 -12.41 3.56
N ASP A 96 -11.07 -13.59 3.15
CA ASP A 96 -10.83 -14.85 3.86
C ASP A 96 -9.33 -15.16 3.96
N ASP A 97 -8.58 -15.09 2.86
CA ASP A 97 -7.13 -15.31 2.83
C ASP A 97 -6.36 -14.26 3.65
N LEU A 98 -6.85 -13.02 3.66
CA LEU A 98 -6.33 -11.95 4.51
C LEU A 98 -6.74 -12.10 5.99
N ARG A 99 -7.69 -13.00 6.31
CA ARG A 99 -8.28 -13.16 7.64
C ARG A 99 -8.89 -11.85 8.15
N ILE A 100 -9.57 -11.13 7.27
CA ILE A 100 -10.23 -9.86 7.54
C ILE A 100 -11.74 -10.09 7.52
N ASP A 101 -12.43 -9.62 8.55
CA ASP A 101 -13.89 -9.63 8.59
C ASP A 101 -14.44 -8.61 7.55
N PRO A 102 -15.32 -9.03 6.60
CA PRO A 102 -15.90 -8.15 5.59
C PRO A 102 -16.61 -6.90 6.11
N VAL A 103 -17.05 -6.89 7.38
CA VAL A 103 -17.71 -5.71 7.98
C VAL A 103 -16.78 -4.89 8.90
N SER A 104 -15.49 -5.23 8.95
CA SER A 104 -14.52 -4.52 9.79
C SER A 104 -14.03 -3.20 9.20
N LEU A 105 -13.49 -2.34 10.07
CA LEU A 105 -12.73 -1.16 9.65
C LEU A 105 -11.60 -1.53 8.68
N THR A 106 -10.88 -2.63 8.93
CA THR A 106 -9.78 -3.05 8.07
C THR A 106 -10.23 -3.33 6.63
N ALA A 107 -11.43 -3.89 6.43
CA ALA A 107 -12.02 -4.09 5.10
C ALA A 107 -12.36 -2.75 4.41
N LEU A 108 -12.89 -1.78 5.17
CA LEU A 108 -13.14 -0.43 4.68
C LEU A 108 -11.83 0.31 4.32
N VAL A 109 -10.80 0.17 5.15
CA VAL A 109 -9.45 0.72 4.89
C VAL A 109 -8.86 0.11 3.62
N LEU A 110 -9.06 -1.19 3.38
CA LEU A 110 -8.64 -1.82 2.13
C LEU A 110 -9.35 -1.17 0.92
N ALA A 111 -10.68 -1.04 0.95
CA ALA A 111 -11.43 -0.39 -0.12
C ALA A 111 -10.96 1.05 -0.36
N TRP A 112 -10.73 1.81 0.71
CA TRP A 112 -10.22 3.17 0.65
C TRP A 112 -8.82 3.25 0.04
N LYS A 113 -7.87 2.42 0.49
CA LYS A 113 -6.50 2.46 -0.02
C LYS A 113 -6.39 1.99 -1.48
N LEU A 114 -7.33 1.17 -1.94
CA LEU A 114 -7.46 0.80 -3.35
C LEU A 114 -8.26 1.83 -4.17
N GLN A 115 -8.87 2.82 -3.51
CA GLN A 115 -9.76 3.81 -4.13
C GLN A 115 -10.90 3.16 -4.92
N ALA A 116 -11.52 2.15 -4.30
CA ALA A 116 -12.57 1.37 -4.94
C ALA A 116 -13.79 2.24 -5.29
N GLY A 117 -14.21 2.19 -6.55
CA GLY A 117 -15.38 2.93 -7.04
C GLY A 117 -16.71 2.23 -6.78
N VAL A 118 -16.73 0.90 -6.61
CA VAL A 118 -17.95 0.10 -6.44
C VAL A 118 -17.80 -0.84 -5.24
N GLN A 119 -18.86 -0.95 -4.44
CA GLN A 119 -18.87 -1.85 -3.28
C GLN A 119 -18.81 -3.31 -3.71
N GLY A 120 -17.91 -4.07 -3.07
CA GLY A 120 -17.80 -5.51 -3.28
C GLY A 120 -17.07 -5.88 -4.58
N GLU A 121 -16.50 -4.92 -5.28
CA GLU A 121 -15.72 -5.16 -6.49
C GLU A 121 -14.43 -4.36 -6.50
N PHE A 122 -13.41 -4.87 -7.19
CA PHE A 122 -12.22 -4.10 -7.53
C PHE A 122 -11.89 -4.28 -9.00
N SER A 123 -11.72 -3.19 -9.72
CA SER A 123 -11.08 -3.22 -11.03
C SER A 123 -9.59 -3.55 -10.90
N ARG A 124 -9.01 -4.05 -12.00
CA ARG A 124 -7.57 -4.30 -12.07
C ARG A 124 -6.73 -3.07 -11.78
N ALA A 125 -7.16 -1.90 -12.26
CA ALA A 125 -6.44 -0.65 -12.04
C ALA A 125 -6.41 -0.27 -10.56
N GLU A 126 -7.57 -0.26 -9.89
CA GLU A 126 -7.69 0.01 -8.44
C GLU A 126 -6.82 -0.94 -7.63
N PHE A 127 -6.88 -2.24 -7.94
CA PHE A 127 -6.12 -3.25 -7.22
C PHE A 127 -4.62 -3.08 -7.39
N VAL A 128 -4.13 -3.00 -8.64
CA VAL A 128 -2.69 -2.94 -8.92
C VAL A 128 -2.09 -1.63 -8.44
N THR A 129 -2.75 -0.50 -8.71
CA THR A 129 -2.29 0.82 -8.25
C THR A 129 -2.38 0.94 -6.73
N GLY A 130 -3.44 0.45 -6.11
CA GLY A 130 -3.63 0.48 -4.66
C GLY A 130 -2.55 -0.32 -3.92
N LEU A 131 -2.29 -1.56 -4.34
CA LEU A 131 -1.23 -2.40 -3.76
C LEU A 131 0.16 -1.81 -4.02
N GLY A 132 0.38 -1.21 -5.19
CA GLY A 132 1.59 -0.45 -5.51
C GLY A 132 1.84 0.69 -4.53
N ARG A 133 0.82 1.52 -4.26
CA ARG A 133 0.91 2.64 -3.30
C ARG A 133 1.08 2.17 -1.86
N LEU A 134 0.46 1.05 -1.49
CA LEU A 134 0.58 0.45 -0.16
C LEU A 134 1.93 -0.21 0.10
N GLY A 135 2.76 -0.43 -0.92
CA GLY A 135 3.99 -1.18 -0.73
C GLY A 135 3.74 -2.69 -0.53
N ALA A 136 2.67 -3.24 -1.11
CA ALA A 136 2.23 -4.61 -0.87
C ALA A 136 2.20 -5.46 -2.15
N ASP A 137 3.06 -6.48 -2.21
CA ASP A 137 3.15 -7.44 -3.34
C ASP A 137 2.80 -8.89 -2.93
N SER A 138 2.29 -9.07 -1.71
CA SER A 138 1.89 -10.36 -1.14
C SER A 138 0.81 -10.13 -0.07
N LEU A 139 0.05 -11.18 0.26
CA LEU A 139 -0.99 -11.11 1.29
C LEU A 139 -0.43 -10.70 2.66
N ASP A 140 0.75 -11.18 3.03
CA ASP A 140 1.36 -10.84 4.33
C ASP A 140 1.77 -9.38 4.41
N LYS A 141 2.37 -8.84 3.34
CA LYS A 141 2.64 -7.39 3.25
C LYS A 141 1.34 -6.60 3.29
N LEU A 142 0.32 -7.01 2.52
CA LEU A 142 -0.97 -6.31 2.49
C LEU A 142 -1.60 -6.26 3.88
N ARG A 143 -1.68 -7.40 4.59
CA ARG A 143 -2.18 -7.49 5.97
C ARG A 143 -1.43 -6.57 6.92
N SER A 144 -0.10 -6.60 6.87
CA SER A 144 0.75 -5.74 7.72
C SER A 144 0.53 -4.25 7.43
N ARG A 145 0.40 -3.87 6.15
CA ARG A 145 0.19 -2.48 5.73
C ARG A 145 -1.19 -1.95 6.09
N LEU A 146 -2.22 -2.78 6.00
CA LEU A 146 -3.56 -2.42 6.45
C LEU A 146 -3.58 -2.19 7.97
N ALA A 147 -3.00 -3.08 8.77
CA ALA A 147 -2.90 -2.91 10.21
C ALA A 147 -2.09 -1.66 10.62
N GLN A 148 -1.01 -1.35 9.89
CA GLN A 148 -0.24 -0.12 10.11
C GLN A 148 -1.06 1.13 9.77
N THR A 149 -1.80 1.09 8.67
CA THR A 149 -2.68 2.19 8.25
C THR A 149 -3.77 2.45 9.29
N GLU A 150 -4.38 1.39 9.80
CA GLU A 150 -5.43 1.48 10.83
C GLU A 150 -4.91 2.15 12.11
N ARG A 151 -3.70 1.79 12.56
CA ARG A 151 -3.04 2.46 13.69
C ARG A 151 -2.71 3.92 13.39
N ALA A 152 -2.30 4.23 12.16
CA ALA A 152 -1.98 5.60 11.76
C ALA A 152 -3.22 6.51 11.69
N LEU A 153 -4.38 5.96 11.32
CA LEU A 153 -5.66 6.69 11.35
C LEU A 153 -6.00 7.22 12.73
N ALA A 154 -5.59 6.53 13.79
CA ALA A 154 -5.78 6.99 15.16
C ALA A 154 -4.91 8.21 15.54
N GLN A 155 -3.91 8.55 14.74
CA GLN A 155 -2.96 9.63 15.03
C GLN A 155 -2.99 10.74 13.97
N ASP A 156 -3.68 10.52 12.86
CA ASP A 156 -3.70 11.39 11.69
C ASP A 156 -5.14 11.81 11.33
N VAL A 157 -5.53 12.98 11.84
CA VAL A 157 -6.85 13.58 11.59
C VAL A 157 -7.09 13.84 10.10
N GLY A 158 -6.04 14.10 9.32
CA GLY A 158 -6.14 14.30 7.88
C GLY A 158 -6.57 13.01 7.17
N GLN A 159 -5.88 11.91 7.45
CA GLN A 159 -6.24 10.60 6.91
C GLN A 159 -7.63 10.15 7.36
N LEU A 160 -8.02 10.45 8.59
CA LEU A 160 -9.36 10.12 9.06
C LEU A 160 -10.46 10.87 8.29
N ARG A 161 -10.25 12.17 8.04
CA ARG A 161 -11.17 12.97 7.23
C ARG A 161 -11.27 12.46 5.80
N ASP A 162 -10.15 12.05 5.22
CA ASP A 162 -10.11 11.49 3.87
C ASP A 162 -10.82 10.12 3.80
N LEU A 163 -10.62 9.26 4.81
CA LEU A 163 -11.36 8.00 4.92
C LEU A 163 -12.86 8.25 5.07
N HIS A 164 -13.27 9.22 5.89
CA HIS A 164 -14.67 9.59 6.07
C HIS A 164 -15.29 10.09 4.76
N ALA A 165 -14.61 10.97 4.04
CA ALA A 165 -15.07 11.46 2.73
C ALA A 165 -15.22 10.32 1.72
N PHE A 166 -14.22 9.44 1.62
CA PHE A 166 -14.30 8.24 0.79
C PHE A 166 -15.50 7.36 1.17
N THR A 167 -15.69 7.10 2.45
CA THR A 167 -16.76 6.23 2.96
C THR A 167 -18.14 6.78 2.66
N PHE A 168 -18.30 8.11 2.71
CA PHE A 168 -19.54 8.77 2.32
C PHE A 168 -19.86 8.58 0.83
N ASP A 169 -18.88 8.81 -0.04
CA ASP A 169 -19.06 8.64 -1.48
C ASP A 169 -19.26 7.17 -1.86
N PHE A 170 -18.49 6.26 -1.24
CA PHE A 170 -18.57 4.82 -1.43
C PHE A 170 -19.94 4.26 -1.05
N ALA A 171 -20.54 4.78 0.03
CA ALA A 171 -21.88 4.40 0.44
C ALA A 171 -22.96 4.97 -0.48
N ARG A 172 -22.80 6.20 -0.99
CA ARG A 172 -23.79 6.85 -1.86
C ARG A 172 -23.98 6.13 -3.19
N GLU A 173 -22.96 5.47 -3.71
CA GLU A 173 -23.02 4.68 -4.94
C GLU A 173 -23.87 3.39 -4.74
N SER A 174 -24.03 2.92 -3.49
CA SER A 174 -24.79 1.71 -3.12
C SER A 174 -26.31 1.95 -2.99
N ARG A 175 -26.96 2.48 -4.03
CA ARG A 175 -28.37 2.96 -3.99
C ARG A 175 -29.46 1.96 -3.53
N ASP A 176 -29.17 0.68 -3.32
CA ASP A 176 -30.17 -0.37 -3.03
C ASP A 176 -30.02 -1.15 -1.71
N SER A 177 -29.02 -0.88 -0.85
CA SER A 177 -28.86 -1.71 0.36
C SER A 177 -29.57 -1.11 1.58
N LYS A 178 -30.36 -1.93 2.30
CA LYS A 178 -30.97 -1.59 3.61
C LYS A 178 -29.97 -1.04 4.64
N VAL A 179 -28.67 -1.26 4.41
CA VAL A 179 -27.54 -0.71 5.17
C VAL A 179 -27.53 0.82 5.17
N LEU A 180 -27.96 1.49 4.08
CA LEU A 180 -27.99 2.96 4.00
C LEU A 180 -28.88 3.63 5.06
N ARG A 181 -29.90 2.95 5.58
CA ARG A 181 -30.76 3.53 6.64
C ARG A 181 -30.11 3.54 8.02
N ALA A 182 -29.18 2.61 8.26
CA ALA A 182 -28.41 2.52 9.50
C ALA A 182 -27.01 3.13 9.35
N TRP A 183 -26.66 3.61 8.15
CA TRP A 183 -25.32 4.08 7.81
C TRP A 183 -24.92 5.40 8.47
N PRO A 184 -25.81 6.42 8.60
CA PRO A 184 -25.49 7.62 9.37
C PRO A 184 -25.16 7.28 10.83
N SER A 185 -25.94 6.40 11.46
CA SER A 185 -25.67 5.91 12.81
C SER A 185 -24.39 5.08 12.89
N LEU A 186 -24.08 4.24 11.89
CA LEU A 186 -22.83 3.49 11.85
C LEU A 186 -21.61 4.39 11.67
N ILE A 187 -21.71 5.47 10.88
CA ILE A 187 -20.66 6.48 10.75
C ILE A 187 -20.50 7.25 12.05
N ASP A 188 -21.59 7.69 12.68
CA ASP A 188 -21.54 8.44 13.93
C ASP A 188 -20.99 7.55 15.06
N ASP A 189 -21.46 6.31 15.19
CA ASP A 189 -20.95 5.30 16.12
C ASP A 189 -19.47 4.96 15.83
N PHE A 190 -19.06 4.94 14.56
CA PHE A 190 -17.68 4.69 14.14
C PHE A 190 -16.77 5.88 14.44
N VAL A 191 -17.22 7.09 14.16
CA VAL A 191 -16.51 8.34 14.47
C VAL A 191 -16.41 8.51 15.98
N ASP A 192 -17.45 8.18 16.73
CA ASP A 192 -17.45 8.24 18.20
C ASP A 192 -16.64 7.10 18.82
N PHE A 193 -16.63 5.90 18.22
CA PHE A 193 -15.69 4.83 18.57
C PHE A 193 -14.23 5.27 18.37
N LEU A 194 -13.92 5.90 17.23
CA LEU A 194 -12.58 6.39 16.96
C LEU A 194 -12.19 7.52 17.91
N LYS A 195 -13.09 8.47 18.19
CA LYS A 195 -12.86 9.51 19.21
C LYS A 195 -12.65 8.90 20.59
N SER A 196 -13.44 7.90 20.97
CA SER A 196 -13.31 7.19 22.24
C SER A 196 -11.98 6.46 22.37
N LYS A 197 -11.39 5.98 21.26
CA LYS A 197 -10.08 5.33 21.23
C LYS A 197 -8.90 6.30 21.11
N LEU A 198 -9.16 7.58 20.82
CA LEU A 198 -8.15 8.63 20.67
C LEU A 198 -7.94 9.50 21.93
N ILE A 199 -8.92 9.50 22.85
CA ILE A 199 -8.92 10.36 24.05
C ILE A 199 -8.41 9.58 25.30
N GLU A 200 -8.19 8.27 25.19
CA GLU A 200 -7.41 7.46 26.15
C GLU A 200 -5.96 7.25 25.67
#